data_AF-W6HY76-F1
#
_entry.id   AF-W6HY76-F1
#
_cell.length_a   1.000
_cell.length_b   1.000
_cell.length_c   1.000
_cell.angle_alpha   90.00
_cell.angle_beta   90.00
_cell.angle_gamma   90.00
#
_symmetry.space_group_name_H-M   'P 1'
#
loop_
_entity.id
_entity.type
_entity.pdbx_description
1 polymer ?
#
loop_
_entity_poly.entity_id
_entity_poly.type
_entity_poly.pdbx_seq_one_letter_code
_entity_poly.pdbx_strand_id
1 'polypeptide(L)'
;MQVRVRATPIAQQQIGQLRGRPQRAFESWLQRIKTSGCKALTYRMTGEHVERLCVFHFYGELRVIVAFAAPQDARVLLVGPHDDADPGIDVYTQLFELLGIPRPTERVGKPDCCGPDKRPPVWGEDVEMLTDQFHKLAKRR
;
A
#
# COMPACT_ATOMS: atom_id res chain seq x y z
N MET A 1 -8.44 2.73 -19.59
CA MET A 1 -6.98 2.78 -19.32
C MET A 1 -6.65 1.64 -18.37
N GLN A 2 -5.68 0.79 -18.68
CA GLN A 2 -5.27 -0.30 -17.76
C GLN A 2 -4.09 0.14 -16.91
N VAL A 3 -4.09 -0.25 -15.64
CA VAL A 3 -2.99 -0.01 -14.69
C VAL A 3 -2.19 -1.30 -14.54
N ARG A 4 -0.88 -1.22 -14.78
CA ARG A 4 0.05 -2.31 -14.45
C ARG A 4 0.26 -2.32 -12.95
N VAL A 5 0.11 -3.48 -12.33
CA VAL A 5 0.28 -3.65 -10.88
C VAL A 5 1.37 -4.68 -10.65
N ARG A 6 2.40 -4.30 -9.89
CA ARG A 6 3.46 -5.20 -9.42
C ARG A 6 3.50 -5.17 -7.90
N ALA A 7 3.83 -6.28 -7.28
CA ALA A 7 4.04 -6.34 -5.83
C ALA A 7 5.54 -6.36 -5.53
N THR A 8 5.95 -5.67 -4.46
CA THR A 8 7.29 -5.85 -3.89
C THR A 8 7.46 -7.28 -3.39
N PRO A 9 8.69 -7.78 -3.20
CA PRO A 9 8.90 -9.14 -2.69
C PRO A 9 8.27 -9.39 -1.31
N ILE A 10 8.29 -8.41 -0.40
CA ILE A 10 7.57 -8.49 0.89
C ILE A 10 6.06 -8.64 0.63
N ALA A 11 5.48 -7.78 -0.21
CA ALA A 11 4.07 -7.88 -0.53
C ALA A 11 3.72 -9.22 -1.18
N GLN A 12 4.56 -9.77 -2.06
CA GLN A 12 4.35 -11.10 -2.65
C GLN A 12 4.28 -12.19 -1.58
N GLN A 13 5.19 -12.17 -0.60
CA GLN A 13 5.16 -13.11 0.52
C GLN A 13 3.87 -12.96 1.34
N GLN A 14 3.49 -11.74 1.69
CA GLN A 14 2.27 -11.44 2.46
C GLN A 14 0.99 -11.87 1.71
N ILE A 15 0.91 -11.58 0.41
CA ILE A 15 -0.18 -12.04 -0.46
C ILE A 15 -0.22 -13.58 -0.47
N GLY A 16 0.94 -14.22 -0.57
CA GLY A 16 1.11 -15.67 -0.54
C GLY A 16 0.70 -16.34 0.77
N GLN A 17 0.47 -15.58 1.84
CA GLN A 17 -0.05 -16.07 3.13
C GLN A 17 -1.58 -15.94 3.25
N LEU A 18 -2.24 -15.18 2.38
CA LEU A 18 -3.70 -15.06 2.38
C LEU A 18 -4.37 -16.39 2.03
N ARG A 19 -5.47 -16.73 2.73
CA ARG A 19 -6.24 -17.95 2.47
C ARG A 19 -7.73 -17.64 2.42
N GLY A 20 -8.50 -18.45 1.68
CA GLY A 20 -9.96 -18.43 1.71
C GLY A 20 -10.58 -17.09 1.29
N ARG A 21 -11.45 -16.51 2.14
CA ARG A 21 -12.17 -15.26 1.86
C ARG A 21 -11.23 -14.04 1.69
N PRO A 22 -10.25 -13.80 2.58
CA PRO A 22 -9.22 -12.77 2.37
C PRO A 22 -8.54 -12.82 1.00
N GLN A 23 -8.14 -14.01 0.55
CA GLN A 23 -7.47 -14.18 -0.75
C GLN A 23 -8.39 -13.75 -1.90
N ARG A 24 -9.64 -14.23 -1.92
CA ARG A 24 -10.63 -13.86 -2.95
C ARG A 24 -10.94 -12.36 -2.96
N ALA A 25 -10.98 -11.73 -1.77
CA ALA A 25 -11.18 -10.30 -1.64
C ALA A 25 -10.00 -9.51 -2.21
N PHE A 26 -8.77 -9.94 -1.94
CA PHE A 26 -7.57 -9.35 -2.53
C PHE A 26 -7.54 -9.51 -4.05
N GLU A 27 -7.85 -10.69 -4.58
CA GLU A 27 -7.90 -10.94 -6.03
C GLU A 27 -8.97 -10.07 -6.72
N SER A 28 -10.14 -9.92 -6.10
CA SER A 28 -11.21 -9.03 -6.57
C SER A 28 -10.75 -7.57 -6.61
N TRP A 29 -10.08 -7.11 -5.54
CA TRP A 29 -9.49 -5.77 -5.51
C TRP A 29 -8.41 -5.59 -6.58
N LEU A 30 -7.55 -6.59 -6.79
CA LEU A 30 -6.48 -6.54 -7.79
C LEU A 30 -7.05 -6.33 -9.20
N GLN A 31 -8.17 -6.97 -9.54
CA GLN A 31 -8.85 -6.72 -10.82
C GLN A 31 -9.44 -5.31 -10.90
N ARG A 32 -9.99 -4.80 -9.78
CA ARG A 32 -10.54 -3.44 -9.72
C ARG A 32 -9.47 -2.37 -9.90
N ILE A 33 -8.30 -2.48 -9.26
CA ILE A 33 -7.22 -1.48 -9.42
C ILE A 33 -6.65 -1.48 -10.84
N LYS A 34 -6.56 -2.65 -11.49
CA LYS A 34 -6.12 -2.75 -12.89
C LYS A 34 -7.02 -2.00 -13.86
N THR A 35 -8.31 -1.87 -13.57
CA THR A 35 -9.29 -1.18 -14.44
C THR A 35 -9.58 0.25 -14.01
N SER A 36 -9.54 0.52 -12.71
CA SER A 36 -10.03 1.77 -12.11
C SER A 36 -8.93 2.66 -11.50
N GLY A 37 -7.70 2.18 -11.42
CA GLY A 37 -6.57 2.90 -10.84
C GLY A 37 -6.83 3.36 -9.41
N CYS A 38 -6.51 4.62 -9.09
CA CYS A 38 -6.67 5.18 -7.74
C CYS A 38 -8.11 5.09 -7.19
N LYS A 39 -9.14 5.00 -8.06
CA LYS A 39 -10.54 4.86 -7.63
C LYS A 39 -10.85 3.49 -7.00
N ALA A 40 -9.92 2.55 -7.11
CA ALA A 40 -9.97 1.27 -6.40
C ALA A 40 -9.40 1.33 -4.98
N LEU A 41 -8.89 2.49 -4.58
CA LEU A 41 -8.31 2.75 -3.25
C LEU A 41 -9.23 3.68 -2.46
N THR A 42 -9.05 3.73 -1.15
CA THR A 42 -9.92 4.51 -0.26
C THR A 42 -9.33 5.89 -0.01
N TYR A 43 -8.15 5.96 0.59
CA TYR A 43 -7.52 7.23 0.98
C TYR A 43 -6.04 7.23 0.67
N ARG A 44 -5.45 8.42 0.61
CA ARG A 44 -4.01 8.62 0.72
C ARG A 44 -3.63 8.81 2.19
N MET A 45 -2.45 8.30 2.56
CA MET A 45 -1.88 8.55 3.87
C MET A 45 -1.53 10.03 4.02
N THR A 46 -1.32 10.44 5.26
CA THR A 46 -0.98 11.81 5.62
C THR A 46 0.19 11.79 6.60
N GLY A 47 1.09 12.75 6.43
CA GLY A 47 2.39 12.77 7.10
C GLY A 47 3.52 12.85 6.08
N GLU A 48 4.64 13.44 6.49
CA GLU A 48 5.84 13.57 5.67
C GLU A 48 6.34 12.19 5.22
N HIS A 49 6.77 12.09 3.96
CA HIS A 49 7.26 10.88 3.30
C HIS A 49 6.21 9.81 2.98
N VAL A 50 4.97 9.93 3.44
CA VAL A 50 3.91 8.94 3.20
C VAL A 50 2.70 9.55 2.48
N GLU A 51 2.66 10.87 2.27
CA GLU A 51 1.47 11.60 1.78
C GLU A 51 0.99 11.20 0.38
N ARG A 52 1.85 10.49 -0.36
CA ARG A 52 1.57 9.98 -1.70
C ARG A 52 1.30 8.46 -1.72
N LEU A 53 1.33 7.78 -0.57
CA LEU A 53 0.92 6.37 -0.45
C LEU A 53 -0.60 6.29 -0.33
N CYS A 54 -1.20 5.29 -0.95
CA CYS A 54 -2.62 5.04 -0.90
C CYS A 54 -2.95 3.71 -0.23
N VAL A 55 -4.10 3.66 0.45
CA VAL A 55 -4.54 2.50 1.22
C VAL A 55 -5.91 2.04 0.77
N PHE A 56 -6.12 0.73 0.79
CA PHE A 56 -7.44 0.13 0.68
C PHE A 56 -7.67 -0.94 1.74
N HIS A 57 -8.86 -0.95 2.32
CA HIS A 57 -9.32 -1.95 3.27
C HIS A 57 -10.07 -3.02 2.46
N PHE A 58 -9.48 -4.20 2.27
CA PHE A 58 -10.07 -5.20 1.37
C PHE A 58 -10.85 -6.31 2.08
N TYR A 59 -10.54 -6.59 3.35
CA TYR A 59 -11.24 -7.61 4.13
C TYR A 59 -10.98 -7.47 5.63
N GLY A 60 -12.01 -7.20 6.44
CA GLY A 60 -11.85 -6.98 7.88
C GLY A 60 -10.77 -5.93 8.17
N GLU A 61 -9.79 -6.29 9.00
CA GLU A 61 -8.65 -5.42 9.31
C GLU A 61 -7.53 -5.43 8.27
N LEU A 62 -7.62 -6.23 7.22
CA LEU A 62 -6.58 -6.28 6.20
C LEU A 62 -6.56 -5.01 5.35
N ARG A 63 -5.35 -4.49 5.15
CA ARG A 63 -5.02 -3.34 4.33
C ARG A 63 -4.07 -3.74 3.22
N VAL A 64 -4.17 -3.03 2.12
CA VAL A 64 -3.14 -3.00 1.09
C VAL A 64 -2.64 -1.58 0.92
N ILE A 65 -1.32 -1.41 0.93
CA ILE A 65 -0.62 -0.13 0.76
C ILE A 65 0.00 -0.10 -0.63
N VAL A 66 -0.28 0.97 -1.39
CA VAL A 66 0.06 1.11 -2.80
C VAL A 66 0.75 2.45 -3.05
N ALA A 67 1.81 2.43 -3.85
CA ALA A 67 2.40 3.61 -4.47
C ALA A 67 2.15 3.61 -5.98
N PHE A 68 2.08 4.78 -6.61
CA PHE A 68 2.02 4.92 -8.06
C PHE A 68 3.33 5.51 -8.60
N ALA A 69 4.05 4.74 -9.41
CA ALA A 69 5.23 5.22 -10.14
C ALA A 69 4.81 6.11 -11.32
N ALA A 70 3.65 5.82 -11.89
CA ALA A 70 2.97 6.62 -12.89
C ALA A 70 1.45 6.37 -12.79
N PRO A 71 0.58 7.16 -13.45
CA PRO A 71 -0.88 6.95 -13.37
C PRO A 71 -1.34 5.54 -13.78
N GLN A 72 -0.60 4.90 -14.68
CA GLN A 72 -0.82 3.55 -15.19
C GLN A 72 0.13 2.50 -14.59
N ASP A 73 0.91 2.84 -13.56
CA ASP A 73 1.91 1.96 -12.99
C ASP A 73 1.89 2.01 -11.45
N ALA A 74 1.35 0.96 -10.83
CA ALA A 74 1.18 0.81 -9.39
C ALA A 74 2.11 -0.26 -8.80
N ARG A 75 2.58 -0.01 -7.58
CA ARG A 75 3.31 -0.95 -6.74
C ARG A 75 2.54 -1.25 -5.48
N VAL A 76 2.25 -2.52 -5.23
CA VAL A 76 1.79 -3.02 -3.93
C VAL A 76 3.01 -3.14 -3.04
N LEU A 77 3.05 -2.34 -1.97
CA LEU A 77 4.18 -2.27 -1.05
C LEU A 77 4.03 -3.25 0.10
N LEU A 78 2.85 -3.30 0.72
CA LEU A 78 2.52 -4.17 1.85
C LEU A 78 1.06 -4.62 1.79
N VAL A 79 0.84 -5.81 2.36
CA VAL A 79 -0.47 -6.40 2.64
C VAL A 79 -0.43 -6.95 4.06
N GLY A 80 -1.36 -6.56 4.91
CA GLY A 80 -1.36 -7.01 6.31
C GLY A 80 -2.50 -6.44 7.12
N PRO A 81 -2.72 -6.94 8.36
CA PRO A 81 -3.73 -6.41 9.25
C PRO A 81 -3.34 -5.02 9.75
N HIS A 82 -4.35 -4.21 10.06
CA HIS A 82 -4.22 -3.03 10.89
C HIS A 82 -4.59 -3.41 12.32
N ASP A 83 -3.61 -3.44 13.23
CA ASP A 83 -3.82 -3.87 14.62
C ASP A 83 -3.04 -2.97 15.58
N ASP A 84 -3.73 -2.00 16.19
CA ASP A 84 -3.10 -1.12 17.16
C ASP A 84 -2.70 -1.83 18.47
N ALA A 85 -3.20 -3.05 18.72
CA ALA A 85 -2.89 -3.83 19.92
C ALA A 85 -1.65 -4.73 19.75
N ASP A 86 -1.33 -5.15 18.53
CA ASP A 86 -0.14 -5.94 18.20
C ASP A 86 0.71 -5.27 17.10
N PRO A 87 1.67 -4.41 17.48
CA PRO A 87 2.57 -3.74 16.54
C PRO A 87 3.38 -4.71 15.68
N GLY A 88 3.59 -5.97 16.12
CA GLY A 88 4.39 -6.96 15.39
C GLY A 88 3.72 -7.43 14.10
N ILE A 89 2.38 -7.38 14.03
CA ILE A 89 1.61 -7.75 12.84
C ILE A 89 1.02 -6.54 12.11
N ASP A 90 1.00 -5.36 12.75
CA ASP A 90 0.43 -4.14 12.20
C ASP A 90 1.17 -3.65 10.95
N VAL A 91 0.40 -3.47 9.88
CA VAL A 91 0.91 -3.07 8.56
C VAL A 91 1.49 -1.65 8.56
N TYR A 92 1.00 -0.73 9.41
CA TYR A 92 1.57 0.60 9.49
C TYR A 92 2.88 0.62 10.28
N THR A 93 2.96 -0.15 11.36
CA THR A 93 4.21 -0.34 12.10
C THR A 93 5.28 -0.87 11.16
N GLN A 94 4.98 -1.91 10.38
CA GLN A 94 5.90 -2.42 9.35
C GLN A 94 6.26 -1.35 8.30
N LEU A 95 5.31 -0.56 7.81
CA LEU A 95 5.59 0.52 6.86
C LEU A 95 6.59 1.53 7.41
N PHE A 96 6.34 2.04 8.62
CA PHE A 96 7.17 3.09 9.23
C PHE A 96 8.56 2.56 9.61
N GLU A 97 8.66 1.32 10.10
CA GLU A 97 9.94 0.61 10.30
C GLU A 97 10.72 0.50 8.99
N LEU A 98 10.06 0.11 7.89
CA LEU A 98 10.71 -0.04 6.60
C LEU A 98 11.19 1.29 6.04
N LEU A 99 10.47 2.38 6.29
CA LEU A 99 10.85 3.74 5.92
C LEU A 99 11.94 4.33 6.82
N GLY A 100 12.17 3.76 8.01
CA GLY A 100 13.14 4.28 8.97
C GLY A 100 12.73 5.61 9.60
N ILE A 101 11.42 5.92 9.62
CA ILE A 101 10.87 7.16 10.19
C ILE A 101 9.89 6.83 11.32
N PRO A 102 9.74 7.71 12.32
CA PRO A 102 8.80 7.46 13.42
C PRO A 102 7.35 7.47 12.92
N ARG A 103 6.52 6.60 13.50
CA ARG A 103 5.08 6.62 13.27
C ARG A 103 4.48 7.89 13.89
N PRO A 104 3.66 8.66 13.16
CA PRO A 104 2.97 9.81 13.73
C PRO A 104 1.97 9.36 14.80
N THR A 105 1.93 10.08 15.92
CA THR A 105 0.99 9.85 17.02
C THR A 105 -0.34 10.58 16.82
N GLU A 106 -0.36 11.60 15.97
CA GLU A 106 -1.55 12.42 15.73
C GLU A 106 -2.43 11.82 14.62
N ARG A 107 -3.74 11.88 14.83
CA ARG A 107 -4.72 11.52 13.80
C ARG A 107 -4.85 12.66 12.81
N VAL A 108 -4.23 12.48 11.65
CA VAL A 108 -4.39 13.40 10.52
C VAL A 108 -5.56 12.95 9.64
N GLY A 109 -6.15 13.87 8.87
CA GLY A 109 -7.25 13.57 7.94
C GLY A 109 -6.89 12.48 6.93
N LYS A 110 -7.92 11.80 6.39
CA LYS A 110 -7.80 10.74 5.38
C LYS A 110 -8.39 11.21 4.04
N PRO A 111 -7.68 12.08 3.30
CA PRO A 111 -8.14 12.52 1.99
C PRO A 111 -8.22 11.34 1.02
N ASP A 112 -9.09 11.44 0.02
CA ASP A 112 -9.22 10.44 -1.04
C ASP A 112 -7.87 10.11 -1.69
N CYS A 113 -7.69 8.86 -2.10
CA CYS A 113 -6.47 8.47 -2.81
C CYS A 113 -6.34 9.22 -4.14
N CYS A 114 -7.43 9.33 -4.91
CA CYS A 114 -7.39 10.17 -6.11
C CYS A 114 -7.41 11.65 -5.72
N GLY A 115 -6.56 12.45 -6.36
CA GLY A 115 -6.62 13.89 -6.29
C GLY A 115 -7.91 14.47 -6.92
N PRO A 116 -8.11 15.79 -6.80
CA PRO A 116 -9.26 16.49 -7.38
C PRO A 116 -9.42 16.26 -8.89
N ASP A 117 -8.29 16.11 -9.60
CA ASP A 117 -8.19 15.80 -11.03
C ASP A 117 -8.46 14.32 -11.38
N LYS A 118 -8.87 13.53 -10.38
CA LYS A 118 -9.12 12.09 -10.46
C LYS A 118 -7.88 11.26 -10.84
N ARG A 119 -6.67 11.78 -10.58
CA ARG A 119 -5.40 11.08 -10.79
C ARG A 119 -4.78 10.58 -9.48
N PRO A 120 -3.97 9.52 -9.49
CA PRO A 120 -3.23 9.10 -8.31
C PRO A 120 -2.13 10.11 -7.94
N PRO A 121 -1.72 10.17 -6.66
CA PRO A 121 -0.48 10.81 -6.25
C PRO A 121 0.70 9.99 -6.80
N VAL A 122 1.40 10.54 -7.78
CA VAL A 122 2.55 9.90 -8.42
C VAL A 122 3.81 10.22 -7.61
N TRP A 123 4.55 9.19 -7.24
CA TRP A 123 5.88 9.28 -6.61
C TRP A 123 7.01 9.33 -7.65
N GLY A 124 6.76 8.90 -8.89
CA GLY A 124 7.78 8.88 -9.93
C GLY A 124 8.87 7.85 -9.64
N GLU A 125 10.13 8.24 -9.85
CA GLU A 125 11.31 7.37 -9.68
C GLU A 125 11.53 6.96 -8.21
N ASP A 126 11.04 7.74 -7.25
CA ASP A 126 11.13 7.45 -5.81
C ASP A 126 10.43 6.12 -5.45
N VAL A 127 9.46 5.65 -6.26
CA VAL A 127 8.80 4.36 -6.04
C VAL A 127 9.78 3.19 -6.17
N GLU A 128 10.71 3.27 -7.11
CA GLU A 128 11.68 2.20 -7.32
C GLU A 128 12.70 2.19 -6.18
N MET A 129 13.13 3.37 -5.70
CA MET A 129 13.94 3.48 -4.47
C MET A 129 13.23 2.88 -3.26
N LEU A 130 11.94 3.19 -3.07
CA LEU A 130 11.12 2.63 -2.01
C LEU A 130 11.00 1.10 -2.14
N THR A 131 10.78 0.61 -3.36
CA THR A 131 10.71 -0.83 -3.66
C THR A 131 12.03 -1.53 -3.34
N ASP A 132 13.16 -0.92 -3.69
CA ASP A 132 14.50 -1.44 -3.39
C ASP A 132 14.80 -1.47 -1.89
N GLN A 133 14.39 -0.43 -1.15
CA GLN A 133 14.51 -0.39 0.30
C GLN A 133 13.72 -1.53 0.94
N PHE A 134 12.49 -1.76 0.46
CA PHE A 134 11.64 -2.86 0.93
C PHE A 134 12.27 -4.21 0.59
N HIS A 135 12.88 -4.37 -0.60
CA HIS A 135 13.57 -5.59 -0.99
C HIS A 135 14.81 -5.88 -0.11
N LYS A 136 15.63 -4.87 0.18
CA LYS A 136 16.81 -5.01 1.05
C LYS A 136 16.43 -5.46 2.46
N LEU A 137 15.31 -4.95 2.99
CA LEU A 137 14.83 -5.29 4.32
C LEU A 137 14.16 -6.66 4.37
N ALA A 138 13.48 -7.08 3.29
CA ALA A 138 12.95 -8.43 3.13
C ALA A 138 14.02 -9.51 3.28
N LYS A 139 15.22 -9.25 2.71
CA LYS A 139 16.35 -10.19 2.74
C LYS A 139 17.04 -10.31 4.10
N ARG A 140 16.73 -9.42 5.05
CA ARG A 140 17.36 -9.38 6.38
C ARG A 140 16.50 -10.07 7.45
N ARG A 141 15.23 -10.37 7.15
CA ARG A 141 14.32 -11.16 7.99
C ARG A 141 14.30 -12.61 7.49
#